data_AF-A0A822DH02-F1
#
_entry.id   AF-A0A822DH02-F1
#
_cell.length_a   1.000
_cell.length_b   1.000
_cell.length_c   1.000
_cell.angle_alpha   90.00
_cell.angle_beta   90.00
_cell.angle_gamma   90.00
#
_symmetry.space_group_name_H-M   'P 1'
#
loop_
_entity.id
_entity.type
_entity.pdbx_description
1 polymer ?
#
loop_
_entity_poly.entity_id
_entity_poly.type
_entity_poly.pdbx_seq_one_letter_code
_entity_poly.pdbx_strand_id
1 'polypeptide(L)'
;AGGIKPASERDQYAAILGIGNGGLANAAYDPCYHQQCDRITNINPFAYEKVVKAAAYAIEYLGRLNDLEKWLYPQGRLKNFELYNSHQLYDFRNDPDLI
;
A
#
# COMPACT_ATOMS: atom_id res chain seq x y z
N ALA A 1 15.85 -6.44 -5.74
CA ALA A 1 15.75 -7.54 -4.76
C ALA A 1 14.94 -7.04 -3.57
N GLY A 2 13.93 -7.78 -3.12
CA GLY A 2 13.22 -7.44 -1.88
C GLY A 2 14.19 -7.43 -0.70
N GLY A 3 14.06 -6.47 0.20
CA GLY A 3 14.95 -6.35 1.36
C GLY A 3 14.99 -7.63 2.20
N ILE A 4 16.13 -7.91 2.82
CA ILE A 4 16.27 -8.99 3.80
C ILE A 4 15.62 -8.53 5.11
N LYS A 5 14.68 -9.31 5.63
CA LYS A 5 14.01 -9.02 6.91
C LYS A 5 14.95 -9.36 8.09
N PRO A 6 15.37 -8.40 8.93
CA PRO A 6 16.16 -8.70 10.13
C PRO A 6 15.32 -9.43 11.20
N ALA A 7 16.01 -10.09 12.13
CA ALA A 7 15.34 -10.84 13.22
C ALA A 7 14.47 -9.96 14.12
N SER A 8 14.93 -8.74 14.40
CA SER A 8 14.19 -7.76 15.20
C SER A 8 12.83 -7.40 14.58
N GLU A 9 12.80 -7.21 13.27
CA GLU A 9 11.57 -6.91 12.54
C GLU A 9 10.61 -8.12 12.53
N ARG A 10 11.13 -9.33 12.35
CA ARG A 10 10.36 -10.58 12.49
C ARG A 10 9.74 -10.72 13.88
N ASP A 11 10.51 -10.44 14.94
CA ASP A 11 10.04 -10.53 16.34
C ASP A 11 8.97 -9.48 16.63
N GLN A 12 9.17 -8.24 16.16
CA GLN A 12 8.19 -7.16 16.26
C GLN A 12 6.86 -7.56 15.61
N TYR A 13 6.89 -8.09 14.39
CA TYR A 13 5.66 -8.49 13.70
C TYR A 13 5.00 -9.71 14.34
N ALA A 14 5.76 -10.66 14.89
CA ALA A 14 5.18 -11.78 15.62
C ALA A 14 4.42 -11.30 16.88
N ALA A 15 4.91 -10.26 17.56
CA ALA A 15 4.23 -9.68 18.71
C ALA A 15 2.90 -8.99 18.33
N ILE A 16 2.84 -8.35 17.16
CA ILE A 16 1.66 -7.58 16.71
C ILE A 16 0.64 -8.47 16.00
N LEU A 17 1.11 -9.39 15.14
CA LEU A 17 0.29 -10.18 14.23
C LEU A 17 0.01 -11.60 14.77
N GLY A 18 0.65 -11.97 15.88
CA GLY A 18 0.60 -13.31 16.45
C GLY A 18 1.77 -14.20 16.04
N ILE A 19 2.05 -15.21 16.88
CA ILE A 19 3.12 -16.18 16.66
C ILE A 19 2.95 -16.84 15.27
N GLY A 20 4.02 -16.86 14.49
CA GLY A 20 4.04 -17.43 13.13
C GLY A 20 3.78 -16.42 12.00
N ASN A 21 3.18 -15.25 12.29
CA ASN A 21 2.86 -14.25 11.27
C ASN A 21 3.97 -13.20 11.05
N GLY A 22 5.04 -13.24 11.85
CA GLY A 22 6.21 -12.36 11.67
C GLY A 22 7.11 -12.70 10.47
N GLY A 23 6.92 -13.89 9.89
CA GLY A 23 7.73 -14.42 8.79
C GLY A 23 9.06 -15.02 9.26
N LEU A 24 10.01 -15.14 8.34
CA LEU A 24 11.34 -15.68 8.59
C LEU A 24 12.37 -14.55 8.64
N ALA A 25 13.22 -14.59 9.68
CA ALA A 25 14.37 -13.72 9.77
C ALA A 25 15.41 -14.10 8.71
N ASN A 26 16.16 -13.10 8.25
CA ASN A 26 17.20 -13.20 7.22
C ASN A 26 16.69 -13.78 5.87
N ALA A 27 15.38 -13.71 5.63
CA ALA A 27 14.76 -14.07 4.37
C ALA A 27 14.28 -12.83 3.62
N ALA A 28 14.19 -12.93 2.29
CA ALA A 28 13.50 -11.93 1.49
C ALA A 28 12.00 -11.92 1.81
N TYR A 29 11.35 -10.75 1.72
CA TYR A 29 9.90 -10.61 1.86
C TYR A 29 9.13 -11.48 0.88
N ASP A 30 9.56 -11.45 -0.38
CA ASP A 30 9.06 -12.30 -1.45
C ASP A 30 10.26 -12.92 -2.18
N PRO A 31 10.59 -14.19 -1.90
CA PRO A 31 11.64 -14.90 -2.61
C PRO A 31 11.37 -15.13 -4.09
N CYS A 32 10.13 -14.96 -4.55
CA CYS A 32 9.71 -15.15 -5.94
C CYS A 32 9.56 -13.84 -6.71
N TYR A 33 9.85 -12.68 -6.10
CA TYR A 33 9.76 -11.39 -6.76
C TYR A 33 10.53 -11.38 -8.09
N HIS A 34 9.85 -11.04 -9.18
CA HIS A 34 10.36 -11.04 -10.57
C HIS A 34 10.91 -12.41 -11.04
N GLN A 35 10.37 -13.51 -10.52
CA GLN A 35 10.73 -14.87 -10.94
C GLN A 35 9.51 -15.63 -11.46
N GLN A 36 9.73 -16.76 -12.13
CA GLN A 36 8.64 -17.58 -12.69
C GLN A 36 7.70 -18.18 -11.63
N CYS A 37 8.11 -18.19 -10.36
CA CYS A 37 7.29 -18.64 -9.23
C CYS A 37 6.38 -17.55 -8.66
N ASP A 38 6.42 -16.31 -9.18
CA ASP A 38 5.46 -15.25 -8.85
C ASP A 38 4.09 -15.57 -9.48
N ARG A 39 3.30 -16.36 -8.74
CA ARG A 39 2.01 -16.92 -9.16
C ARG A 39 1.02 -16.80 -8.02
N ILE A 40 -0.27 -17.05 -8.28
CA ILE A 40 -1.32 -17.03 -7.24
C ILE A 40 -1.05 -17.99 -6.06
N THR A 41 -0.27 -19.04 -6.29
CA THR A 41 0.16 -19.99 -5.24
C THR A 41 1.22 -19.40 -4.30
N ASN A 42 1.86 -18.28 -4.65
CA ASN A 42 2.83 -17.54 -3.83
C ASN A 42 2.19 -16.39 -3.04
N ILE A 43 0.91 -16.49 -2.70
CA ILE A 43 0.21 -15.49 -1.89
C ILE A 43 0.10 -16.00 -0.46
N ASN A 44 0.47 -15.16 0.51
CA ASN A 44 0.17 -15.41 1.92
C ASN A 44 -1.28 -14.98 2.22
N PRO A 45 -2.21 -15.92 2.53
CA PRO A 45 -3.63 -15.59 2.70
C PRO A 45 -3.92 -14.68 3.89
N PHE A 46 -3.15 -14.83 4.99
CA PHE A 46 -3.30 -13.98 6.17
C PHE A 46 -2.94 -12.53 5.84
N ALA A 47 -1.79 -12.31 5.21
CA ALA A 47 -1.36 -10.97 4.80
C ALA A 47 -2.35 -10.34 3.82
N TYR A 48 -2.81 -11.12 2.84
CA TYR A 48 -3.83 -10.68 1.87
C TYR A 48 -5.11 -10.20 2.58
N GLU A 49 -5.67 -11.00 3.50
CA GLU A 49 -6.88 -10.63 4.23
C GLU A 49 -6.71 -9.31 5.02
N LYS A 50 -5.58 -9.15 5.72
CA LYS A 50 -5.32 -7.93 6.52
C LYS A 50 -5.17 -6.69 5.64
N VAL A 51 -4.46 -6.81 4.52
CA VAL A 51 -4.26 -5.70 3.59
C VAL A 51 -5.58 -5.30 2.92
N VAL A 52 -6.38 -6.27 2.47
CA VAL A 52 -7.69 -5.98 1.86
C VAL A 52 -8.61 -5.27 2.85
N LYS A 53 -8.67 -5.72 4.11
CA LYS A 53 -9.46 -5.04 5.16
C LYS A 53 -8.95 -3.63 5.44
N ALA A 54 -7.64 -3.44 5.53
CA ALA A 54 -7.04 -2.13 5.75
C ALA A 54 -7.32 -1.17 4.58
N ALA A 55 -7.22 -1.65 3.34
CA ALA A 55 -7.54 -0.87 2.14
C ALA A 55 -9.02 -0.47 2.12
N ALA A 56 -9.93 -1.42 2.35
CA ALA A 56 -11.36 -1.16 2.42
C ALA A 56 -11.70 -0.12 3.50
N TYR A 57 -11.10 -0.25 4.69
CA TYR A 57 -11.25 0.72 5.77
C TYR A 57 -10.76 2.11 5.37
N ALA A 58 -9.57 2.22 4.77
CA ALA A 58 -9.01 3.50 4.37
C ALA A 58 -9.87 4.19 3.31
N ILE A 59 -10.33 3.45 2.30
CA ILE A 59 -11.22 3.97 1.25
C ILE A 59 -12.52 4.50 1.87
N GLU A 60 -13.17 3.70 2.72
CA GLU A 60 -14.44 4.08 3.33
C GLU A 60 -14.30 5.25 4.30
N TYR A 61 -13.28 5.21 5.16
CA TYR A 61 -13.04 6.25 6.15
C TYR A 61 -12.76 7.60 5.48
N LEU A 62 -11.83 7.63 4.51
CA LEU A 62 -11.48 8.85 3.80
C LEU A 62 -12.60 9.32 2.86
N GLY A 63 -13.31 8.39 2.22
CA GLY A 63 -14.44 8.70 1.35
C GLY A 63 -15.64 9.33 2.06
N ARG A 64 -15.77 9.12 3.37
CA ARG A 64 -16.82 9.74 4.20
C ARG A 64 -16.43 11.09 4.82
N LEU A 65 -15.19 11.55 4.64
CA LEU A 65 -14.80 12.85 5.17
C LEU A 65 -15.45 13.98 4.38
N ASN A 66 -16.18 14.85 5.07
CA ASN A 66 -16.81 16.03 4.46
C ASN A 66 -15.78 17.00 3.85
N ASP A 67 -14.55 16.99 4.35
CA ASP A 67 -13.46 17.85 3.89
C ASP A 67 -12.14 17.07 3.89
N LEU A 68 -11.99 16.22 2.88
CA LEU A 68 -10.79 15.39 2.69
C LEU A 68 -9.53 16.24 2.48
N GLU A 69 -9.66 17.37 1.78
CA GLU A 69 -8.52 18.25 1.49
C GLU A 69 -7.94 18.86 2.76
N LYS A 70 -8.79 19.37 3.65
CA LYS A 70 -8.35 19.88 4.95
C LYS A 70 -7.77 18.78 5.84
N TRP A 71 -8.29 17.56 5.76
CA TRP A 71 -7.72 16.43 6.51
C TRP A 71 -6.32 16.05 6.01
N LEU A 72 -6.12 15.97 4.68
CA LEU A 72 -4.82 15.67 4.07
C LEU A 72 -3.81 16.79 4.26
N TYR A 73 -4.27 18.04 4.17
CA TYR A 73 -3.42 19.24 4.20
C TYR A 73 -3.96 20.25 5.22
N PRO A 74 -3.86 19.97 6.53
CA PRO A 74 -4.42 20.82 7.56
C PRO A 74 -3.79 22.22 7.63
N GLN A 75 -2.60 22.38 7.04
CA GLN A 75 -1.87 23.66 6.93
C GLN A 75 -1.98 24.29 5.52
N GLY A 76 -2.83 23.73 4.66
CA GLY A 76 -2.91 24.06 3.24
C GLY A 76 -1.93 23.25 2.38
N ARG A 77 -2.27 23.08 1.10
CA ARG A 77 -1.41 22.41 0.13
C ARG A 77 -0.20 23.30 -0.22
N LEU A 78 0.96 22.69 -0.45
CA LEU A 78 2.13 23.43 -0.94
C LEU A 78 1.84 24.06 -2.31
N LYS A 79 2.18 25.34 -2.48
CA LYS A 79 1.92 26.12 -3.72
C LYS A 79 2.49 25.48 -4.99
N ASN A 80 3.54 24.67 -4.86
CA ASN A 80 4.19 24.02 -6.00
C ASN A 80 3.33 22.91 -6.63
N PHE A 81 2.24 22.49 -5.99
CA PHE A 81 1.34 21.47 -6.52
C PHE A 81 0.54 21.98 -7.74
N GLU A 82 0.26 23.28 -7.81
CA GLU A 82 -0.41 23.91 -8.96
C GLU A 82 0.43 23.78 -10.25
N LEU A 83 1.76 23.88 -10.12
CA LEU A 83 2.71 23.73 -11.25
C LEU A 83 2.82 22.29 -11.77
N TYR A 84 2.69 21.28 -10.90
CA TYR A 84 2.71 19.88 -11.34
C TYR A 84 1.40 19.47 -12.02
N ASN A 85 0.26 20.03 -11.60
CA ASN A 85 -1.02 19.76 -12.23
C ASN A 85 -1.20 20.44 -13.60
N SER A 86 -0.56 21.60 -13.85
CA SER A 86 -0.58 22.23 -15.18
C SER A 86 0.23 21.47 -16.24
N HIS A 87 1.01 20.46 -15.85
CA HIS A 87 1.78 19.58 -16.74
C HIS A 87 1.32 18.12 -16.69
N GLN A 88 0.18 17.82 -16.04
CA GLN A 88 -0.46 16.51 -16.17
C GLN A 88 -0.94 16.36 -17.63
N LEU A 89 -0.23 15.52 -18.40
CA LEU A 89 -0.50 15.21 -19.81
C LEU A 89 -1.78 14.38 -20.02
N TYR A 90 -2.57 14.14 -18.97
CA TYR A 90 -3.73 13.26 -19.02
C TYR A 90 -4.99 13.99 -18.53
N ASP A 91 -5.90 14.26 -19.46
CA ASP A 91 -7.20 14.84 -19.19
C ASP A 91 -8.23 13.71 -19.00
N PHE A 92 -8.52 13.38 -17.75
CA PHE A 92 -9.52 12.37 -17.39
C PHE A 92 -10.92 12.62 -17.96
N ARG A 93 -11.23 13.85 -18.40
CA ARG A 93 -12.53 14.15 -19.04
C ARG A 93 -12.64 13.62 -20.46
N ASN A 94 -11.52 13.27 -21.09
CA ASN A 94 -11.43 12.82 -22.47
C ASN A 94 -10.91 11.38 -22.60
N ASP A 95 -10.91 10.61 -21.50
CA ASP A 95 -10.51 9.21 -21.52
C ASP A 95 -11.67 8.33 -22.06
N PRO A 96 -11.53 7.73 -23.25
CA PRO A 96 -12.57 6.89 -23.85
C PRO A 96 -12.80 5.57 -23.10
N ASP A 97 -11.91 5.19 -22.17
CA ASP A 97 -11.99 3.93 -21.43
C ASP A 97 -12.64 4.08 -20.04
N LEU A 98 -13.05 5.30 -19.66
CA LEU A 98 -13.87 5.57 -18.47
C LEU A 98 -15.36 5.33 -18.81
N ILE A 99 -15.76 4.05 -18.80
CA ILE A 99 -17.17 3.59 -18.82
C ILE A 99 -17.71 3.50 -17.39
#